data_AF-A0A7Y6A9N2-F1
#
_entry.id   AF-A0A7Y6A9N2-F1
#
_cell.length_a   1.000
_cell.length_b   1.000
_cell.length_c   1.000
_cell.angle_alpha   90.00
_cell.angle_beta   90.00
_cell.angle_gamma   90.00
#
_symmetry.space_group_name_H-M   'P 1'
#
loop_
_entity.id
_entity.type
_entity.pdbx_description
1 polymer ?
#
loop_
_entity_poly.entity_id
_entity_poly.type
_entity_poly.pdbx_seq_one_letter_code
_entity_poly.pdbx_strand_id
1 'polypeptide(L)'
;DLVPEQVPDAFRTGSASPVPLMLGATHHEFNMATEFGMPDAPLELARGMITQLGLGAEALEAYLAHHAGATPAQVMGQALTDHLFRASAVRVAEDRAALGLPTWLYAFEWLSRNEMLGGKAYHCLDLPFAFDLLHAERAEFSTGPDAPQKLADAMHGAWVAFIRDLDPGAAWPRYTGEARETQIWDTDPHIATDFYGPEREIWGTRRAPTA
;
A
#
# COMPACT_ATOMS: atom_id res chain seq x y z
N ASP A 1 20.13 -14.75 -18.30
CA ASP A 1 18.84 -14.65 -17.59
C ASP A 1 18.29 -13.25 -17.63
N LEU A 2 16.95 -13.12 -17.59
CA LEU A 2 16.24 -11.84 -17.50
C LEU A 2 16.17 -11.30 -16.06
N VAL A 3 16.09 -12.20 -15.06
CA VAL A 3 16.08 -11.86 -13.62
C VAL A 3 17.14 -12.74 -12.95
N PRO A 4 18.40 -12.25 -12.83
CA PRO A 4 19.54 -13.08 -12.43
C PRO A 4 19.60 -13.35 -10.92
N GLU A 5 18.81 -12.65 -10.10
CA GLU A 5 18.73 -12.82 -8.66
C GLU A 5 17.31 -12.52 -8.13
N GLN A 6 17.07 -12.81 -6.86
CA GLN A 6 15.79 -12.50 -6.22
C GLN A 6 15.59 -10.98 -6.09
N VAL A 7 14.43 -10.47 -6.50
CA VAL A 7 14.12 -9.03 -6.51
C VAL A 7 14.38 -8.34 -5.16
N PRO A 8 13.99 -8.91 -3.99
CA PRO A 8 14.32 -8.29 -2.70
C PRO A 8 15.82 -8.16 -2.44
N ASP A 9 16.62 -9.15 -2.87
CA ASP A 9 18.08 -9.09 -2.69
C ASP A 9 18.70 -8.04 -3.62
N ALA A 10 18.11 -7.82 -4.80
CA ALA A 10 18.57 -6.77 -5.70
C ALA A 10 18.38 -5.35 -5.13
N PHE A 11 17.25 -5.10 -4.46
CA PHE A 11 17.02 -3.82 -3.78
C PHE A 11 17.97 -3.62 -2.59
N ARG A 12 18.21 -4.67 -1.80
CA ARG A 12 19.07 -4.62 -0.62
C ARG A 12 20.56 -4.47 -0.95
N THR A 13 21.02 -5.12 -2.02
CA THR A 13 22.45 -5.10 -2.41
C THR A 13 22.79 -3.99 -3.40
N GLY A 14 21.78 -3.32 -3.96
CA GLY A 14 21.96 -2.22 -4.90
C GLY A 14 22.26 -2.66 -6.33
N SER A 15 22.06 -3.94 -6.67
CA SER A 15 22.12 -4.41 -8.05
C SER A 15 20.85 -4.08 -8.85
N ALA A 16 19.75 -3.72 -8.17
CA ALA A 16 18.59 -3.08 -8.79
C ALA A 16 18.96 -1.69 -9.33
N SER A 17 18.18 -1.20 -10.31
CA SER A 17 18.43 0.10 -10.94
C SER A 17 18.46 1.25 -9.91
N PRO A 18 19.48 2.14 -9.97
CA PRO A 18 19.62 3.26 -9.03
C PRO A 18 18.73 4.45 -9.38
N VAL A 19 17.86 4.33 -10.40
CA VAL A 19 16.94 5.40 -10.80
C VAL A 19 16.02 5.79 -9.63
N PRO A 20 15.63 7.07 -9.52
CA PRO A 20 14.61 7.52 -8.58
C PRO A 20 13.36 6.65 -8.61
N LEU A 21 12.78 6.37 -7.43
CA LEU A 21 11.61 5.50 -7.29
C LEU A 21 10.50 6.19 -6.49
N MET A 22 9.30 6.22 -7.04
CA MET A 22 8.07 6.55 -6.31
C MET A 22 7.21 5.29 -6.22
N LEU A 23 6.79 4.91 -5.01
CA LEU A 23 5.99 3.70 -4.77
C LEU A 23 5.01 3.90 -3.63
N GLY A 24 3.99 3.05 -3.56
CA GLY A 24 2.99 3.08 -2.50
C GLY A 24 1.99 1.95 -2.64
N ALA A 25 0.93 2.02 -1.85
CA ALA A 25 -0.17 1.05 -1.83
C ALA A 25 -1.47 1.76 -1.44
N THR A 26 -2.59 1.15 -1.80
CA THR A 26 -3.93 1.49 -1.30
C THR A 26 -4.20 0.82 0.05
N HIS A 27 -5.08 1.40 0.88
CA HIS A 27 -5.33 0.86 2.23
C HIS A 27 -5.90 -0.58 2.23
N HIS A 28 -6.67 -0.93 1.19
CA HIS A 28 -7.46 -2.16 1.11
C HIS A 28 -7.19 -2.97 -0.18
N GLU A 29 -5.92 -3.06 -0.60
CA GLU A 29 -5.47 -3.72 -1.85
C GLU A 29 -6.18 -5.05 -2.15
N PHE A 30 -6.32 -5.93 -1.16
CA PHE A 30 -6.81 -7.30 -1.39
C PHE A 30 -8.12 -7.64 -0.69
N ASN A 31 -8.71 -6.68 0.05
CA ASN A 31 -9.89 -6.93 0.87
C ASN A 31 -11.11 -7.35 0.04
N MET A 32 -11.27 -6.76 -1.14
CA MET A 32 -12.38 -7.07 -2.03
C MET A 32 -12.34 -8.52 -2.53
N ALA A 33 -11.14 -9.08 -2.75
CA ALA A 33 -10.99 -10.45 -3.22
C ALA A 33 -11.47 -11.46 -2.16
N THR A 34 -11.15 -11.23 -0.89
CA THR A 34 -11.58 -12.12 0.21
C THR A 34 -13.05 -11.90 0.57
N GLU A 35 -13.52 -10.66 0.61
CA GLU A 35 -14.92 -10.33 0.93
C GLU A 35 -15.91 -10.86 -0.12
N PHE A 36 -15.57 -10.81 -1.41
CA PHE A 36 -16.45 -11.38 -2.45
C PHE A 36 -16.20 -12.86 -2.73
N GLY A 37 -14.95 -13.31 -2.66
CA GLY A 37 -14.61 -14.71 -2.94
C GLY A 37 -14.97 -15.65 -1.79
N MET A 38 -14.93 -15.15 -0.55
CA MET A 38 -15.07 -15.95 0.67
C MET A 38 -15.82 -15.19 1.80
N PRO A 39 -17.02 -14.62 1.54
CA PRO A 39 -17.72 -13.75 2.50
C PRO A 39 -17.98 -14.41 3.87
N ASP A 40 -18.30 -15.71 3.86
CA ASP A 40 -18.63 -16.49 5.06
C ASP A 40 -17.45 -17.32 5.58
N ALA A 41 -16.21 -16.90 5.30
CA ALA A 41 -15.03 -17.60 5.76
C ALA A 41 -15.06 -17.82 7.29
N PRO A 42 -14.75 -19.02 7.78
CA PRO A 42 -14.66 -19.25 9.23
C PRO A 42 -13.39 -18.61 9.80
N LEU A 43 -13.45 -18.20 11.08
CA LEU A 43 -12.30 -17.61 11.78
C LEU A 43 -11.05 -18.51 11.75
N GLU A 44 -11.22 -19.83 11.80
CA GLU A 44 -10.10 -20.79 11.72
C GLU A 44 -9.35 -20.72 10.38
N LEU A 45 -10.06 -20.44 9.29
CA LEU A 45 -9.41 -20.23 7.99
C LEU A 45 -8.57 -18.96 8.01
N ALA A 46 -9.10 -17.87 8.58
CA ALA A 46 -8.36 -16.63 8.72
C ALA A 46 -7.10 -16.80 9.57
N ARG A 47 -7.23 -17.47 10.72
CA ARG A 47 -6.12 -17.82 11.61
C ARG A 47 -5.05 -18.63 10.88
N GLY A 48 -5.47 -19.68 10.17
CA GLY A 48 -4.58 -20.53 9.39
C GLY A 48 -3.81 -19.74 8.33
N MET A 49 -4.52 -18.92 7.55
CA MET A 49 -3.92 -18.11 6.49
C MET A 49 -2.91 -17.09 7.04
N ILE A 50 -3.28 -16.33 8.07
CA ILE A 50 -2.40 -15.33 8.69
C ILE A 50 -1.14 -16.01 9.27
N THR A 51 -1.29 -17.21 9.86
CA THR A 51 -0.15 -18.01 10.31
C THR A 51 0.78 -18.40 9.15
N GLN A 52 0.22 -18.78 8.00
CA GLN A 52 1.01 -19.10 6.79
C GLN A 52 1.76 -17.88 6.22
N LEU A 53 1.27 -16.66 6.46
CA LEU A 53 1.99 -15.42 6.15
C LEU A 53 3.14 -15.13 7.14
N GLY A 54 3.33 -15.98 8.16
CA GLY A 54 4.47 -15.96 9.07
C GLY A 54 4.23 -15.30 10.43
N LEU A 55 2.97 -15.05 10.81
CA LEU A 55 2.64 -14.59 12.17
C LEU A 55 2.63 -15.78 13.15
N GLY A 56 3.44 -15.66 14.21
CA GLY A 56 3.36 -16.58 15.34
C GLY A 56 2.10 -16.35 16.17
N ALA A 57 1.76 -17.29 17.05
CA ALA A 57 0.49 -17.29 17.79
C ALA A 57 0.22 -15.98 18.55
N GLU A 58 1.19 -15.42 19.26
CA GLU A 58 1.03 -14.16 20.00
C GLU A 58 0.76 -12.97 19.08
N ALA A 59 1.54 -12.85 18.00
CA ALA A 59 1.35 -11.79 17.01
C ALA A 59 0.03 -11.93 16.24
N LEU A 60 -0.42 -13.16 15.99
CA LEU A 60 -1.73 -13.45 15.41
C LEU A 60 -2.85 -12.94 16.31
N GLU A 61 -2.85 -13.25 17.61
CA GLU A 61 -3.89 -12.75 18.52
C GLU A 61 -3.88 -11.22 18.60
N ALA A 62 -2.70 -10.60 18.65
CA ALA A 62 -2.58 -9.14 18.63
C ALA A 62 -3.14 -8.54 17.34
N TYR A 63 -2.87 -9.16 16.19
CA TYR A 63 -3.38 -8.73 14.88
C TYR A 63 -4.92 -8.85 14.81
N LEU A 64 -5.48 -9.95 15.28
CA LEU A 64 -6.94 -10.14 15.34
C LEU A 64 -7.60 -9.16 16.31
N ALA A 65 -6.97 -8.87 17.45
CA ALA A 65 -7.47 -7.89 18.42
C ALA A 65 -7.43 -6.46 17.86
N HIS A 66 -6.40 -6.12 17.08
CA HIS A 66 -6.34 -4.83 16.38
C HIS A 66 -7.49 -4.65 15.38
N HIS A 67 -7.93 -5.75 14.76
CA HIS A 67 -9.05 -5.78 13.82
C HIS A 67 -10.37 -6.24 14.48
N ALA A 68 -10.54 -5.99 15.78
CA ALA A 68 -11.75 -6.36 16.49
C ALA A 68 -12.98 -5.70 15.84
N GLY A 69 -13.97 -6.52 15.46
CA GLY A 69 -15.17 -6.10 14.76
C GLY A 69 -15.15 -6.34 13.25
N ALA A 70 -13.99 -6.64 12.65
CA ALA A 70 -13.90 -7.11 11.28
C ALA A 70 -14.41 -8.56 11.15
N THR A 71 -15.02 -8.89 10.01
CA THR A 71 -15.34 -10.27 9.67
C THR A 71 -14.06 -11.07 9.39
N PRO A 72 -14.09 -12.42 9.45
CA PRO A 72 -12.94 -13.22 9.05
C PRO A 72 -12.47 -12.92 7.63
N ALA A 73 -13.39 -12.66 6.68
CA ALA A 73 -13.04 -12.28 5.32
C ALA A 73 -12.29 -10.94 5.25
N GLN A 74 -12.72 -9.95 6.04
CA GLN A 74 -12.08 -8.64 6.12
C GLN A 74 -10.68 -8.70 6.71
N VAL A 75 -10.50 -9.41 7.83
CA VAL A 75 -9.17 -9.51 8.46
C VAL A 75 -8.19 -10.34 7.63
N MET A 76 -8.68 -11.35 6.89
CA MET A 76 -7.85 -12.03 5.88
C MET A 76 -7.41 -11.08 4.78
N GLY A 77 -8.37 -10.32 4.23
CA GLY A 77 -8.10 -9.33 3.20
C GLY A 77 -7.04 -8.33 3.63
N GLN A 78 -7.20 -7.78 4.84
CA GLN A 78 -6.27 -6.82 5.40
C GLN A 78 -4.88 -7.44 5.65
N ALA A 79 -4.81 -8.68 6.14
CA ALA A 79 -3.52 -9.35 6.35
C ALA A 79 -2.77 -9.56 5.03
N LEU A 80 -3.47 -9.89 3.95
CA LEU A 80 -2.90 -9.98 2.61
C LEU A 80 -2.45 -8.61 2.09
N THR A 81 -3.28 -7.58 2.25
CA THR A 81 -2.94 -6.19 1.92
C THR A 81 -1.67 -5.72 2.64
N ASP A 82 -1.63 -5.88 3.96
CA ASP A 82 -0.52 -5.42 4.78
C ASP A 82 0.78 -6.16 4.43
N HIS A 83 0.71 -7.48 4.24
CA HIS A 83 1.89 -8.29 3.95
C HIS A 83 2.41 -8.11 2.52
N LEU A 84 1.53 -8.24 1.52
CA LEU A 84 1.93 -8.29 0.11
C LEU A 84 2.20 -6.91 -0.48
N PHE A 85 1.56 -5.86 0.04
CA PHE A 85 1.64 -4.52 -0.54
C PHE A 85 2.28 -3.53 0.41
N ARG A 86 1.64 -3.23 1.56
CA ARG A 86 2.04 -2.11 2.42
C ARG A 86 3.42 -2.33 3.03
N ALA A 87 3.63 -3.45 3.74
CA ALA A 87 4.92 -3.79 4.33
C ALA A 87 6.02 -4.08 3.28
N SER A 88 5.63 -4.60 2.11
CA SER A 88 6.57 -4.84 1.01
C SER A 88 7.06 -3.52 0.39
N ALA A 89 6.18 -2.53 0.21
CA ALA A 89 6.56 -1.19 -0.23
C ALA A 89 7.49 -0.50 0.78
N VAL A 90 7.20 -0.61 2.08
CA VAL A 90 8.08 -0.11 3.14
C VAL A 90 9.46 -0.77 3.08
N ARG A 91 9.53 -2.10 2.90
CA ARG A 91 10.81 -2.81 2.81
C ARG A 91 11.65 -2.32 1.64
N VAL A 92 11.04 -2.14 0.46
CA VAL A 92 11.74 -1.58 -0.71
C VAL A 92 12.23 -0.16 -0.42
N ALA A 93 11.42 0.66 0.26
CA ALA A 93 11.80 2.02 0.62
C ALA A 93 12.98 2.06 1.62
N GLU A 94 12.95 1.21 2.65
CA GLU A 94 14.02 1.07 3.65
C GLU A 94 15.33 0.56 3.01
N ASP A 95 15.27 -0.51 2.20
CA ASP A 95 16.44 -1.08 1.52
C ASP A 95 17.10 -0.05 0.60
N ARG A 96 16.31 0.73 -0.14
CA ARG A 96 16.82 1.78 -1.03
C ARG A 96 17.34 3.00 -0.26
N ALA A 97 16.68 3.39 0.83
CA ALA A 97 17.13 4.47 1.68
C ALA A 97 18.47 4.15 2.37
N ALA A 98 18.69 2.90 2.77
CA ALA A 98 19.97 2.44 3.32
C ALA A 98 21.14 2.57 2.33
N LEU A 99 20.84 2.57 1.02
CA LEU A 99 21.81 2.80 -0.06
C LEU A 99 21.89 4.28 -0.50
N GLY A 100 21.14 5.18 0.13
CA GLY A 100 21.07 6.59 -0.23
C GLY A 100 20.38 6.87 -1.57
N LEU A 101 19.58 5.93 -2.08
CA LEU A 101 18.90 6.07 -3.38
C LEU A 101 17.61 6.90 -3.24
N PRO A 102 17.34 7.87 -4.16
CA PRO A 102 16.13 8.68 -4.11
C PRO A 102 14.87 7.81 -4.19
N THR A 103 14.05 7.89 -3.13
CA THR A 103 12.84 7.08 -2.99
C THR A 103 11.74 7.90 -2.29
N TRP A 104 10.51 7.79 -2.75
CA TRP A 104 9.33 8.46 -2.18
C TRP A 104 8.22 7.44 -1.97
N LEU A 105 7.68 7.41 -0.75
CA LEU A 105 6.64 6.47 -0.35
C LEU A 105 5.30 7.19 -0.21
N TYR A 106 4.22 6.60 -0.71
CA TYR A 106 2.86 7.06 -0.46
C TYR A 106 1.93 5.99 0.13
N ALA A 107 0.84 6.45 0.71
CA ALA A 107 -0.32 5.65 1.11
C ALA A 107 -1.57 6.27 0.51
N PHE A 108 -2.36 5.49 -0.22
CA PHE A 108 -3.65 5.94 -0.74
C PHE A 108 -4.77 5.46 0.18
N GLU A 109 -5.35 6.42 0.89
CA GLU A 109 -6.25 6.20 2.04
C GLU A 109 -7.68 6.68 1.75
N TRP A 110 -7.88 7.47 0.68
CA TRP A 110 -9.21 7.92 0.30
C TRP A 110 -10.15 6.74 -0.02
N LEU A 111 -11.32 6.73 0.61
CA LEU A 111 -12.29 5.65 0.48
C LEU A 111 -13.28 5.92 -0.66
N SER A 112 -13.45 4.91 -1.53
CA SER A 112 -14.47 4.97 -2.58
C SER A 112 -15.86 5.23 -2.00
N ARG A 113 -16.62 6.10 -2.66
CA ARG A 113 -18.05 6.35 -2.38
C ARG A 113 -18.96 5.42 -3.15
N ASN A 114 -18.43 4.45 -3.89
CA ASN A 114 -19.25 3.42 -4.48
C ASN A 114 -19.77 2.48 -3.38
N GLU A 115 -21.08 2.53 -3.15
CA GLU A 115 -21.77 1.70 -2.15
C GLU A 115 -21.59 0.19 -2.39
N MET A 116 -21.51 -0.24 -3.66
CA MET A 116 -21.27 -1.64 -4.02
C MET A 116 -19.85 -2.11 -3.68
N LEU A 117 -18.92 -1.17 -3.50
CA LEU A 117 -17.51 -1.43 -3.22
C LEU A 117 -17.14 -1.15 -1.76
N GLY A 118 -18.14 -0.92 -0.90
CA GLY A 118 -18.01 -1.06 0.55
C GLY A 118 -17.12 -0.03 1.24
N GLY A 119 -16.99 1.18 0.68
CA GLY A 119 -16.28 2.27 1.35
C GLY A 119 -14.79 2.02 1.52
N LYS A 120 -14.11 1.46 0.51
CA LYS A 120 -12.70 1.03 0.60
C LYS A 120 -11.80 1.79 -0.36
N ALA A 121 -10.54 1.94 0.06
CA ALA A 121 -9.42 2.25 -0.82
C ALA A 121 -8.85 0.96 -1.41
N TYR A 122 -9.58 0.35 -2.34
CA TYR A 122 -9.23 -0.97 -2.88
C TYR A 122 -8.20 -0.88 -4.02
N HIS A 123 -7.75 -2.05 -4.50
CA HIS A 123 -6.77 -2.17 -5.58
C HIS A 123 -7.03 -1.21 -6.75
N CYS A 124 -6.01 -0.44 -7.13
CA CYS A 124 -6.03 0.51 -8.24
C CYS A 124 -7.02 1.68 -8.09
N LEU A 125 -7.61 1.93 -6.92
CA LEU A 125 -8.49 3.09 -6.72
C LEU A 125 -7.73 4.43 -6.83
N ASP A 126 -6.43 4.42 -6.66
CA ASP A 126 -5.52 5.54 -6.84
C ASP A 126 -5.36 5.95 -8.32
N LEU A 127 -5.60 5.05 -9.28
CA LEU A 127 -5.36 5.32 -10.69
C LEU A 127 -6.24 6.45 -11.27
N PRO A 128 -7.57 6.50 -11.06
CA PRO A 128 -8.39 7.64 -11.50
C PRO A 128 -7.86 9.00 -11.03
N PHE A 129 -7.26 9.06 -9.84
CA PHE A 129 -6.65 10.28 -9.28
C PHE A 129 -5.28 10.55 -9.89
N ALA A 130 -4.43 9.53 -10.02
CA ALA A 130 -3.10 9.65 -10.61
C ALA A 130 -3.15 10.10 -12.09
N PHE A 131 -4.19 9.69 -12.83
CA PHE A 131 -4.39 10.08 -14.22
C PHE A 131 -5.20 11.37 -14.42
N ASP A 132 -5.78 11.91 -13.35
CA ASP A 132 -6.74 13.02 -13.41
C ASP A 132 -7.91 12.76 -14.39
N LEU A 133 -8.53 11.57 -14.24
CA LEU A 133 -9.60 11.08 -15.12
C LEU A 133 -10.84 10.65 -14.32
N LEU A 134 -11.21 11.39 -13.28
CA LEU A 134 -12.34 11.06 -12.40
C LEU A 134 -13.69 10.95 -13.14
N HIS A 135 -13.85 11.67 -14.24
CA HIS A 135 -15.09 11.69 -15.05
C HIS A 135 -15.08 10.70 -16.22
N ALA A 136 -14.07 9.83 -16.33
CA ALA A 136 -14.10 8.76 -17.32
C ALA A 136 -15.16 7.71 -16.95
N GLU A 137 -15.80 7.10 -17.95
CA GLU A 137 -16.93 6.16 -17.77
C GLU A 137 -16.65 5.03 -16.75
N ARG A 138 -15.41 4.53 -16.69
CA ARG A 138 -15.00 3.48 -15.75
C ARG A 138 -14.46 4.01 -14.41
N ALA A 139 -14.11 5.29 -14.35
CA ALA A 139 -13.59 5.92 -13.13
C ALA A 139 -14.71 6.16 -12.12
N GLU A 140 -15.87 6.66 -12.55
CA GLU A 140 -17.00 6.90 -11.66
C GLU A 140 -17.54 5.60 -11.04
N PHE A 141 -17.53 4.49 -11.80
CA PHE A 141 -17.81 3.18 -11.22
C PHE A 141 -16.81 2.82 -10.12
N SER A 142 -15.55 3.22 -10.25
CA SER A 142 -14.53 2.89 -9.24
C SER A 142 -14.63 3.79 -8.00
N THR A 143 -14.71 5.10 -8.21
CA THR A 143 -14.67 6.09 -7.14
C THR A 143 -16.02 6.30 -6.46
N GLY A 144 -17.12 5.99 -7.15
CA GLY A 144 -18.43 6.51 -6.78
C GLY A 144 -18.58 8.01 -7.08
N PRO A 145 -19.71 8.61 -6.69
CA PRO A 145 -20.01 10.00 -6.99
C PRO A 145 -19.12 10.97 -6.22
N ASP A 146 -18.95 12.16 -6.78
CA ASP A 146 -18.31 13.31 -6.12
C ASP A 146 -16.88 13.04 -5.59
N ALA A 147 -16.10 12.24 -6.32
CA ALA A 147 -14.67 12.07 -6.06
C ALA A 147 -13.96 13.44 -6.07
N PRO A 148 -13.08 13.73 -5.09
CA PRO A 148 -12.55 15.08 -4.92
C PRO A 148 -11.54 15.44 -6.02
N GLN A 149 -11.92 16.33 -6.93
CA GLN A 149 -11.02 16.83 -7.99
C GLN A 149 -9.72 17.40 -7.44
N LYS A 150 -9.75 18.09 -6.29
CA LYS A 150 -8.54 18.62 -5.64
C LYS A 150 -7.52 17.54 -5.26
N LEU A 151 -7.99 16.33 -4.91
CA LEU A 151 -7.10 15.20 -4.65
C LEU A 151 -6.47 14.70 -5.94
N ALA A 152 -7.24 14.61 -7.02
CA ALA A 152 -6.72 14.25 -8.34
C ALA A 152 -5.69 15.27 -8.83
N ASP A 153 -5.99 16.57 -8.76
CA ASP A 153 -5.06 17.64 -9.12
C ASP A 153 -3.72 17.52 -8.37
N ALA A 154 -3.78 17.26 -7.06
CA ALA A 154 -2.58 17.15 -6.22
C ALA A 154 -1.77 15.88 -6.54
N MET A 155 -2.42 14.72 -6.64
CA MET A 155 -1.76 13.45 -6.93
C MET A 155 -1.21 13.42 -8.35
N HIS A 156 -2.01 13.83 -9.34
CA HIS A 156 -1.58 13.92 -10.73
C HIS A 156 -0.41 14.90 -10.89
N GLY A 157 -0.48 16.06 -10.22
CA GLY A 157 0.61 17.03 -10.22
C GLY A 157 1.94 16.44 -9.71
N ALA A 158 1.90 15.69 -8.61
CA ALA A 158 3.08 15.00 -8.07
C ALA A 158 3.61 13.92 -9.02
N TRP A 159 2.74 13.14 -9.65
CA TRP A 159 3.12 12.13 -10.65
C TRP A 159 3.77 12.74 -11.89
N VAL A 160 3.19 13.81 -12.44
CA VAL A 160 3.75 14.54 -13.59
C VAL A 160 5.10 15.16 -13.25
N ALA A 161 5.24 15.76 -12.06
CA ALA A 161 6.51 16.29 -11.58
C ALA A 161 7.57 15.19 -11.50
N PHE A 162 7.24 14.05 -10.89
CA PHE A 162 8.15 12.91 -10.80
C PHE A 162 8.58 12.39 -12.18
N ILE A 163 7.65 12.26 -13.12
CA ILE A 163 7.96 11.80 -14.48
C ILE A 163 8.89 12.77 -15.22
N ARG A 164 8.67 14.08 -15.06
CA ARG A 164 9.45 15.12 -15.75
C ARG A 164 10.82 15.34 -15.12
N ASP A 165 10.87 15.41 -13.80
CA ASP A 165 12.00 15.94 -13.03
C ASP A 165 12.69 14.89 -12.16
N LEU A 166 12.13 13.67 -12.09
CA LEU A 166 12.54 12.60 -11.18
C LEU A 166 12.45 12.99 -9.69
N ASP A 167 11.54 13.92 -9.39
CA ASP A 167 11.22 14.44 -8.06
C ASP A 167 9.74 14.88 -8.02
N PRO A 168 8.92 14.43 -7.06
CA PRO A 168 7.50 14.78 -6.99
C PRO A 168 7.24 16.19 -6.45
N GLY A 169 8.28 16.91 -6.00
CA GLY A 169 8.22 18.27 -5.51
C GLY A 169 8.65 18.41 -4.05
N ALA A 170 9.06 19.64 -3.67
CA ALA A 170 9.68 19.93 -2.38
C ALA A 170 8.76 19.70 -1.15
N ALA A 171 7.45 19.61 -1.35
CA ALA A 171 6.49 19.33 -0.27
C ALA A 171 6.41 17.83 0.08
N TRP A 172 6.90 16.95 -0.79
CA TRP A 172 6.96 15.51 -0.56
C TRP A 172 8.43 15.09 -0.37
N PRO A 173 8.88 14.96 0.89
CA PRO A 173 10.26 14.61 1.20
C PRO A 173 10.59 13.18 0.78
N ARG A 174 11.88 12.93 0.52
CA ARG A 174 12.39 11.59 0.27
C ARG A 174 12.22 10.73 1.50
N TYR A 175 11.87 9.47 1.29
CA TYR A 175 11.88 8.47 2.33
C TYR A 175 13.31 8.29 2.88
N THR A 176 13.43 8.31 4.20
CA THR A 176 14.66 7.97 4.92
C THR A 176 14.33 6.99 6.03
N GLY A 177 15.28 6.14 6.42
CA GLY A 177 15.08 5.22 7.54
C GLY A 177 14.99 5.91 8.91
N GLU A 178 15.33 7.20 8.99
CA GLU A 178 15.18 8.01 10.21
C GLU A 178 13.77 8.61 10.29
N ALA A 179 13.38 9.39 9.27
CA ALA A 179 12.12 10.15 9.30
C ALA A 179 10.91 9.34 8.84
N ARG A 180 11.10 8.32 7.99
CA ARG A 180 10.05 7.43 7.46
C ARG A 180 8.80 8.17 6.96
N GLU A 181 9.03 9.30 6.30
CA GLU A 181 7.96 10.16 5.83
C GLU A 181 7.22 9.52 4.66
N THR A 182 5.89 9.56 4.72
CA THR A 182 4.97 9.00 3.73
C THR A 182 3.97 10.06 3.30
N GLN A 183 3.76 10.21 2.00
CA GLN A 183 2.68 11.06 1.47
C GLN A 183 1.35 10.31 1.59
N ILE A 184 0.42 10.88 2.35
CA ILE A 184 -0.93 10.35 2.50
C ILE A 184 -1.83 11.02 1.46
N TRP A 185 -2.46 10.20 0.64
CA TRP A 185 -3.49 10.62 -0.32
C TRP A 185 -4.87 10.27 0.25
N ASP A 186 -5.43 11.23 0.97
CA ASP A 186 -6.83 11.24 1.44
C ASP A 186 -7.46 12.58 1.02
N THR A 187 -8.68 12.87 1.47
CA THR A 187 -9.43 14.11 1.22
C THR A 187 -8.57 15.35 1.43
N ASP A 188 -7.74 15.35 2.48
CA ASP A 188 -6.73 16.37 2.76
C ASP A 188 -5.32 15.73 2.70
N PRO A 189 -4.61 15.85 1.56
CA PRO A 189 -3.27 15.29 1.41
C PRO A 189 -2.26 15.90 2.38
N HIS A 190 -1.44 15.05 3.01
CA HIS A 190 -0.44 15.49 3.98
C HIS A 190 0.71 14.49 4.10
N ILE A 191 1.81 14.93 4.72
CA ILE A 191 2.94 14.05 5.08
C ILE A 191 2.72 13.51 6.49
N ALA A 192 2.92 12.21 6.66
CA ALA A 192 2.92 11.55 7.95
C ALA A 192 4.27 10.88 8.22
N THR A 193 4.79 11.07 9.42
CA THR A 193 5.96 10.36 9.94
C THR A 193 5.55 8.97 10.38
N ASP A 194 6.26 7.97 9.88
CA ASP A 194 6.10 6.56 10.27
C ASP A 194 4.66 6.01 10.16
N PHE A 195 3.94 6.39 9.11
CA PHE A 195 2.55 5.97 8.89
C PHE A 195 2.38 4.45 8.88
N TYR A 196 3.30 3.73 8.23
CA TYR A 196 3.31 2.26 8.17
C TYR A 196 4.06 1.60 9.32
N GLY A 197 4.25 2.29 10.45
CA GLY A 197 4.93 1.74 11.63
C GLY A 197 4.37 0.38 12.07
N PRO A 198 3.04 0.23 12.24
CA PRO A 198 2.42 -1.05 12.61
C PRO A 198 2.72 -2.17 11.60
N GLU A 199 2.57 -1.92 10.30
CA GLU A 199 2.80 -2.92 9.27
C GLU A 199 4.29 -3.30 9.18
N ARG A 200 5.19 -2.33 9.33
CA ARG A 200 6.63 -2.60 9.42
C ARG A 200 6.96 -3.48 10.62
N GLU A 201 6.40 -3.22 11.78
CA GLU A 201 6.70 -3.98 13.00
C GLU A 201 6.11 -5.40 12.94
N ILE A 202 4.89 -5.53 12.42
CA ILE A 202 4.19 -6.82 12.32
C ILE A 202 4.70 -7.65 11.14
N TRP A 203 5.06 -7.05 10.00
CA TRP A 203 5.36 -7.79 8.76
C TRP A 203 6.77 -7.53 8.21
N GLY A 204 7.48 -6.50 8.66
CA GLY A 204 8.71 -6.00 8.03
C GLY A 204 9.86 -7.00 7.93
N THR A 205 9.98 -7.96 8.86
CA THR A 205 10.99 -9.03 8.82
C THR A 205 10.55 -10.29 8.07
N ARG A 206 9.26 -10.38 7.71
CA ARG A 206 8.63 -11.59 7.16
C ARG A 206 8.57 -11.50 5.65
N ARG A 207 9.26 -12.41 4.95
CA ARG A 207 9.18 -12.50 3.48
C ARG A 207 8.00 -13.39 3.10
N ALA A 208 7.30 -13.04 2.02
CA ALA A 208 6.34 -13.95 1.42
C ALA A 208 7.03 -15.29 1.12
N PRO A 209 6.36 -16.44 1.29
CA PRO A 209 6.95 -17.73 0.98
C PRO A 209 7.49 -17.72 -0.46
N THR A 210 8.74 -18.15 -0.65
CA THR A 210 9.25 -18.43 -1.98
C THR A 210 8.50 -19.65 -2.51
N ALA A 211 7.76 -19.48 -3.60
CA ALA A 211 7.12 -20.58 -4.33
C ALA A 211 8.14 -21.54 -4.93
#